data_AF-T0Z0Y7-F1
#
_entry.id   AF-T0Z0Y7-F1
#
_cell.length_a   1.000
_cell.length_b   1.000
_cell.length_c   1.000
_cell.angle_alpha   90.00
_cell.angle_beta   90.00
_cell.angle_gamma   90.00
#
_symmetry.space_group_name_H-M   'P 1'
#
loop_
_entity.id
_entity.type
_entity.pdbx_description
1 polymer ?
#
loop_
_entity_poly.entity_id
_entity_poly.type
_entity_poly.pdbx_seq_one_letter_code
_entity_poly.pdbx_strand_id
1 'polypeptide(L)'
;MATGKSQSGLAKDSLGLSQVLFQSASNMAPGLSAVAGLTGVAAFAGGAMPLSLLIGLVLAALLVVPVIEFSRRISSAGGYYTFIAQGAGPKAGLYTAWTYLLYETASLTGTVLFFGYLLPGLLSIDFGLHVAPWMWWPAAMISAAFVW
;
A
#
# COMPACT_ATOMS: atom_id res chain seq x y z
N MET A 1 30.97 -36.85 -13.21
CA MET A 1 31.24 -35.48 -12.72
C MET A 1 29.92 -34.72 -12.81
N ALA A 2 29.26 -34.49 -11.67
CA ALA A 2 27.88 -33.97 -11.62
C ALA A 2 27.88 -32.45 -11.43
N THR A 3 27.41 -31.70 -12.43
CA THR A 3 27.10 -30.27 -12.29
C THR A 3 25.64 -30.15 -11.86
N GLY A 4 25.41 -30.16 -10.55
CA GLY A 4 24.11 -29.81 -9.97
C GLY A 4 23.82 -28.33 -10.20
N LYS A 5 22.85 -28.01 -11.07
CA LYS A 5 22.27 -26.66 -11.16
C LYS A 5 21.74 -26.30 -9.77
N SER A 6 22.27 -25.26 -9.12
CA SER A 6 21.57 -24.67 -7.99
C SER A 6 20.23 -24.15 -8.51
N GLN A 7 19.14 -24.66 -7.94
CA GLN A 7 17.81 -24.09 -8.19
C GLN A 7 17.80 -22.71 -7.51
N SER A 8 18.12 -21.67 -8.26
CA SER A 8 17.89 -20.28 -7.86
C SER A 8 16.37 -20.04 -7.88
N GLY A 9 15.74 -20.25 -6.74
CA GLY A 9 14.33 -19.98 -6.50
C GLY A 9 14.13 -19.52 -5.06
N LEU A 10 13.10 -18.73 -4.79
CA LEU A 10 12.75 -18.39 -3.42
C LEU A 10 12.38 -19.65 -2.64
N ALA A 11 12.72 -19.66 -1.35
CA ALA A 11 12.38 -20.75 -0.46
C ALA A 11 10.85 -20.94 -0.43
N LYS A 12 10.40 -22.16 -0.75
CA LYS A 12 8.98 -22.51 -0.74
C LYS A 12 8.46 -22.46 0.69
N ASP A 13 7.20 -22.03 0.84
CA ASP A 13 6.48 -22.00 2.12
C ASP A 13 7.18 -21.23 3.26
N SER A 14 8.00 -20.23 2.90
CA SER A 14 8.69 -19.39 3.90
C SER A 14 7.78 -18.41 4.62
N LEU A 15 6.59 -18.15 4.05
CA LEU A 15 5.56 -17.29 4.63
C LEU A 15 4.29 -18.11 4.83
N GLY A 16 3.84 -18.22 6.07
CA GLY A 16 2.56 -18.84 6.41
C GLY A 16 1.37 -17.94 6.06
N LEU A 17 0.18 -18.53 5.95
CA LEU A 17 -1.06 -17.80 5.62
C LEU A 17 -1.28 -16.60 6.56
N SER A 18 -1.09 -16.79 7.87
CA SER A 18 -1.23 -15.71 8.86
C SER A 18 -0.28 -14.54 8.56
N GLN A 19 0.98 -14.81 8.25
CA GLN A 19 1.97 -13.77 7.94
C GLN A 19 1.58 -12.98 6.69
N VAL A 20 1.13 -13.67 5.63
CA VAL A 20 0.65 -13.04 4.39
C VAL A 20 -0.60 -12.19 4.63
N LEU A 21 -1.53 -12.67 5.45
CA LEU A 21 -2.74 -11.92 5.81
C LEU A 21 -2.42 -10.69 6.63
N PHE A 22 -1.55 -10.80 7.65
CA PHE A 22 -1.09 -9.67 8.44
C PHE A 22 -0.36 -8.65 7.57
N GLN A 23 0.54 -9.07 6.70
CA GLN A 23 1.22 -8.19 5.77
C GLN A 23 0.22 -7.45 4.86
N SER A 24 -0.75 -8.17 4.30
CA SER A 24 -1.77 -7.57 3.42
C SER A 24 -2.65 -6.56 4.16
N ALA A 25 -3.09 -6.90 5.38
CA ALA A 25 -3.90 -6.01 6.21
C ALA A 25 -3.12 -4.77 6.66
N SER A 26 -1.85 -4.94 7.06
CA SER A 26 -0.96 -3.84 7.41
C SER A 26 -0.70 -2.94 6.20
N ASN A 27 -0.48 -3.51 5.01
CA ASN A 27 -0.24 -2.76 3.78
C ASN A 27 -1.47 -1.96 3.31
N MET A 28 -2.69 -2.45 3.56
CA MET A 28 -3.91 -1.68 3.30
C MET A 28 -4.06 -0.47 4.24
N ALA A 29 -3.36 -0.45 5.38
CA ALA A 29 -3.40 0.60 6.39
C ALA A 29 -4.84 1.13 6.66
N PRO A 30 -5.75 0.27 7.16
CA PRO A 30 -7.18 0.60 7.28
C PRO A 30 -7.43 1.81 8.19
N GLY A 31 -6.62 2.00 9.24
CA GLY A 31 -6.72 3.16 10.13
C GLY A 31 -6.39 4.48 9.42
N LEU A 32 -5.32 4.50 8.62
CA LEU A 32 -4.95 5.67 7.81
C LEU A 32 -6.03 5.98 6.78
N SER A 33 -6.55 4.95 6.11
CA SER A 33 -7.66 5.07 5.16
C SER A 33 -8.93 5.62 5.81
N ALA A 34 -9.23 5.22 7.05
CA ALA A 34 -10.38 5.75 7.78
C ALA A 34 -10.22 7.24 8.10
N VAL A 35 -9.05 7.68 8.58
CA VAL A 35 -8.84 9.09 8.95
C VAL A 35 -8.69 9.98 7.71
N ALA A 36 -7.74 9.67 6.83
CA ALA A 36 -7.45 10.49 5.66
C ALA A 36 -8.50 10.32 4.55
N GLY A 37 -8.85 9.06 4.26
CA GLY A 37 -9.74 8.72 3.16
C GLY A 37 -11.17 9.17 3.41
N LEU A 38 -11.75 8.89 4.59
CA LEU A 38 -13.12 9.31 4.88
C LEU A 38 -13.24 10.84 4.98
N THR A 39 -12.24 11.52 5.55
CA THR A 39 -12.23 12.99 5.59
C THR A 39 -12.15 13.58 4.19
N GLY A 40 -11.32 13.00 3.32
CA GLY A 40 -11.25 13.40 1.90
C GLY A 40 -12.57 13.16 1.17
N VAL A 41 -13.16 11.97 1.31
CA VAL A 41 -14.47 11.65 0.68
C VAL A 41 -15.55 12.59 1.20
N ALA A 42 -15.60 12.87 2.50
CA ALA A 42 -16.56 13.81 3.08
C ALA A 42 -16.40 15.23 2.50
N ALA A 43 -15.16 15.68 2.28
CA ALA A 43 -14.87 17.00 1.72
C ALA A 43 -15.39 17.17 0.28
N PHE A 44 -15.41 16.11 -0.53
CA PHE A 44 -15.87 16.16 -1.92
C PHE A 44 -17.33 15.72 -2.11
N ALA A 45 -17.74 14.63 -1.46
CA ALA A 45 -19.06 14.02 -1.65
C ALA A 45 -20.12 14.55 -0.68
N GLY A 46 -19.71 15.20 0.42
CA GLY A 46 -20.62 15.75 1.44
C GLY A 46 -21.66 14.71 1.89
N GLY A 47 -22.95 15.07 1.78
CA GLY A 47 -24.06 14.18 2.13
C GLY A 47 -24.18 12.90 1.29
N ALA A 48 -23.56 12.85 0.10
CA ALA A 48 -23.54 11.65 -0.75
C ALA A 48 -22.38 10.68 -0.40
N MET A 49 -21.61 10.96 0.65
CA MET A 49 -20.49 10.14 1.11
C MET A 49 -20.84 8.64 1.25
N PRO A 50 -21.95 8.21 1.87
CA PRO A 50 -22.25 6.78 2.01
C PRO A 50 -22.42 6.08 0.65
N LEU A 51 -23.08 6.74 -0.30
CA LEU A 51 -23.28 6.21 -1.65
C LEU A 51 -21.95 6.14 -2.40
N SER A 52 -21.10 7.15 -2.29
CA SER A 52 -19.76 7.16 -2.89
C SER A 52 -18.88 6.02 -2.36
N LEU A 53 -18.93 5.75 -1.06
CA LEU A 53 -18.18 4.64 -0.45
C LEU A 53 -18.69 3.29 -0.92
N LEU A 54 -20.01 3.11 -1.05
CA LEU A 54 -20.61 1.88 -1.58
C LEU A 54 -20.18 1.63 -3.03
N ILE A 55 -20.20 2.66 -3.88
CA ILE A 55 -19.74 2.54 -5.27
C ILE A 55 -18.25 2.20 -5.30
N GLY A 56 -17.44 2.89 -4.51
CA GLY A 56 -16.00 2.62 -4.41
C GLY A 56 -15.70 1.17 -3.98
N LEU A 57 -16.45 0.65 -3.00
CA LEU A 57 -16.33 -0.72 -2.53
C LEU A 57 -16.63 -1.73 -3.64
N VAL A 58 -17.73 -1.53 -4.37
CA VAL A 58 -18.11 -2.43 -5.48
C VAL A 58 -17.06 -2.40 -6.58
N LEU A 59 -16.57 -1.22 -6.97
CA LEU A 59 -15.53 -1.09 -7.99
C LEU A 59 -14.22 -1.75 -7.54
N ALA A 60 -13.80 -1.55 -6.29
CA ALA A 60 -12.61 -2.19 -5.75
C ALA A 60 -12.72 -3.73 -5.77
N ALA A 61 -13.90 -4.27 -5.41
CA ALA A 61 -14.17 -5.70 -5.47
C ALA A 61 -14.11 -6.25 -6.90
N LEU A 62 -14.54 -5.49 -7.90
CA LEU A 62 -14.45 -5.91 -9.31
C LEU A 62 -13.01 -5.83 -9.83
N LEU A 63 -12.26 -4.79 -9.44
CA LEU A 63 -10.87 -4.59 -9.87
C LEU A 63 -9.90 -5.66 -9.35
N VAL A 64 -10.20 -6.28 -8.22
CA VAL A 64 -9.34 -7.35 -7.67
C VAL A 64 -9.57 -8.71 -8.34
N VAL A 65 -10.70 -8.92 -9.02
CA VAL A 65 -11.03 -10.22 -9.66
C VAL A 65 -9.96 -10.69 -10.65
N PRO A 66 -9.47 -9.87 -11.60
CA PRO A 66 -8.41 -10.29 -12.50
C PRO A 66 -7.12 -10.65 -11.78
N VAL A 67 -6.77 -9.91 -10.71
CA VAL A 67 -5.56 -10.18 -9.91
C VAL A 67 -5.63 -11.55 -9.25
N ILE A 68 -6.81 -11.93 -8.72
CA ILE A 68 -7.04 -13.26 -8.15
C ILE A 68 -6.87 -14.34 -9.21
N GLU A 69 -7.46 -14.15 -10.40
CA GLU A 69 -7.35 -15.11 -11.50
C GLU A 69 -5.92 -15.27 -12.02
N PHE A 70 -5.16 -14.18 -12.14
CA PHE A 70 -3.74 -14.27 -12.50
C PHE A 70 -2.91 -14.93 -11.41
N SER A 71 -3.15 -14.62 -10.13
CA SER A 71 -2.44 -15.22 -9.00
C SER A 71 -2.65 -16.73 -8.89
N ARG A 72 -3.83 -17.23 -9.28
CA ARG A 72 -4.12 -18.68 -9.34
C ARG A 72 -3.34 -19.42 -10.43
N ARG A 73 -3.00 -18.72 -11.52
CA ARG A 73 -2.34 -19.31 -12.71
C ARG A 73 -0.83 -19.10 -12.72
N ILE A 74 -0.36 -18.01 -12.11
CA ILE A 74 1.02 -17.56 -12.14
C ILE A 74 1.52 -17.43 -10.70
N SER A 75 2.29 -18.42 -10.25
CA SER A 75 3.03 -18.36 -8.98
C SER A 75 4.41 -17.75 -9.22
N SER A 76 4.58 -16.46 -8.97
CA SER A 76 5.84 -15.73 -9.14
C SER A 76 6.04 -14.68 -8.06
N ALA A 77 7.27 -14.52 -7.58
CA ALA A 77 7.65 -13.44 -6.67
C ALA A 77 7.66 -12.04 -7.33
N GLY A 78 7.52 -11.95 -8.65
CA GLY A 78 7.53 -10.67 -9.37
C GLY A 78 6.19 -9.92 -9.41
N GLY A 79 5.12 -10.47 -8.84
CA GLY A 79 3.82 -9.79 -8.68
C GLY A 79 3.23 -9.24 -9.99
N TYR A 80 2.76 -7.99 -9.97
CA TYR A 80 2.10 -7.32 -11.10
C TYR A 80 2.95 -7.26 -12.36
N TYR A 81 4.27 -7.06 -12.23
CA TYR A 81 5.20 -7.10 -13.36
C TYR A 81 5.09 -8.43 -14.10
N THR A 82 5.11 -9.55 -13.37
CA THR A 82 5.05 -10.88 -13.98
C THR A 82 3.70 -11.14 -14.65
N PHE A 83 2.58 -10.73 -14.03
CA PHE A 83 1.25 -10.89 -14.62
C PHE A 83 1.15 -10.17 -15.97
N ILE A 84 1.63 -8.93 -16.03
CA ILE A 84 1.53 -8.09 -17.24
C ILE A 84 2.58 -8.49 -18.27
N ALA A 85 3.80 -8.86 -17.85
CA ALA A 85 4.84 -9.34 -18.75
C ALA A 85 4.41 -10.63 -19.47
N GLN A 86 3.69 -11.54 -18.79
CA GLN A 86 3.19 -12.78 -19.39
C GLN A 86 1.92 -12.57 -20.22
N GLY A 87 1.05 -11.62 -19.86
CA GLY A 87 -0.20 -11.36 -20.58
C GLY A 87 -0.08 -10.42 -21.79
N ALA A 88 0.65 -9.31 -21.64
CA ALA A 88 0.75 -8.23 -22.63
C ALA A 88 2.18 -8.04 -23.19
N GLY A 89 3.14 -8.84 -22.71
CA GLY A 89 4.51 -8.87 -23.18
C GLY A 89 5.51 -8.07 -22.32
N PRO A 90 6.82 -8.29 -22.51
CA PRO A 90 7.85 -7.80 -21.58
C PRO A 90 7.93 -6.28 -21.47
N LYS A 91 7.66 -5.54 -22.56
CA LYS A 91 7.70 -4.07 -22.57
C LYS A 91 6.58 -3.46 -21.71
N ALA A 92 5.38 -4.02 -21.79
CA ALA A 92 4.25 -3.61 -20.96
C ALA A 92 4.52 -3.93 -19.49
N GLY A 93 5.09 -5.11 -19.21
CA GLY A 93 5.57 -5.48 -17.89
C GLY A 93 6.53 -4.43 -17.33
N LEU A 94 7.59 -4.08 -18.08
CA LEU A 94 8.59 -3.09 -17.63
C LEU A 94 7.96 -1.72 -17.35
N TYR A 95 7.05 -1.25 -18.21
CA TYR A 95 6.32 0.00 -17.96
C TYR A 95 5.57 -0.06 -16.64
N THR A 96 4.86 -1.16 -16.38
CA THR A 96 4.11 -1.31 -15.12
C THR A 96 4.98 -1.43 -13.88
N ALA A 97 6.17 -2.02 -14.00
CA ALA A 97 7.14 -2.02 -12.91
C ALA A 97 7.61 -0.60 -12.58
N TRP A 98 7.89 0.22 -13.58
CA TRP A 98 8.26 1.62 -13.37
C TRP A 98 7.13 2.44 -12.74
N THR A 99 5.90 2.30 -13.24
CA THR A 99 4.75 3.00 -12.63
C THR A 99 4.50 2.53 -11.21
N TYR A 100 4.70 1.24 -10.93
CA TYR A 100 4.55 0.68 -9.58
C TYR A 100 5.61 1.23 -8.63
N LEU A 101 6.87 1.31 -9.05
CA LEU A 101 7.93 1.93 -8.24
C LEU A 101 7.64 3.39 -7.90
N LEU A 102 7.16 4.16 -8.88
CA LEU A 102 6.77 5.56 -8.66
C LEU A 102 5.59 5.68 -7.70
N TYR A 103 4.58 4.81 -7.87
CA TYR A 103 3.43 4.74 -6.98
C TYR A 103 3.85 4.43 -5.54
N GLU A 104 4.66 3.40 -5.32
CA GLU A 104 5.14 3.02 -3.99
C GLU A 104 5.98 4.14 -3.35
N THR A 105 6.85 4.80 -4.13
CA THR A 105 7.64 5.93 -3.65
C THR A 105 6.77 7.13 -3.23
N ALA A 106 5.75 7.44 -4.04
CA ALA A 106 4.80 8.51 -3.73
C ALA A 106 3.93 8.16 -2.51
N SER A 107 3.48 6.91 -2.40
CA SER A 107 2.72 6.38 -1.27
C SER A 107 3.52 6.48 0.04
N LEU A 108 4.80 6.10 0.01
CA LEU A 108 5.71 6.19 1.16
C LEU A 108 5.86 7.64 1.62
N THR A 109 6.09 8.54 0.67
CA THR A 109 6.21 9.99 0.93
C THR A 109 4.93 10.54 1.56
N GLY A 110 3.76 10.17 1.02
CA GLY A 110 2.46 10.56 1.54
C GLY A 110 2.24 10.09 2.98
N THR A 111 2.64 8.85 3.30
CA THR A 111 2.50 8.28 4.64
C THR A 111 3.38 9.00 5.66
N VAL A 112 4.64 9.28 5.31
CA VAL A 112 5.58 10.02 6.15
C VAL A 112 5.09 11.43 6.45
N LEU A 113 4.61 12.15 5.43
CA LEU A 113 4.06 13.49 5.60
C LEU A 113 2.77 13.47 6.43
N PHE A 114 1.91 12.47 6.22
CA PHE A 114 0.68 12.35 6.99
C PHE A 114 0.95 12.15 8.47
N PHE A 115 1.88 11.26 8.85
CA PHE A 115 2.28 11.10 10.25
C PHE A 115 2.96 12.36 10.81
N GLY A 116 3.76 13.05 10.00
CA GLY A 116 4.33 14.35 10.36
C GLY A 116 3.28 15.40 10.73
N TYR A 117 2.14 15.39 10.05
CA TYR A 117 1.01 16.28 10.36
C TYR A 117 0.14 15.76 11.53
N LEU A 118 -0.16 14.46 11.53
CA LEU A 118 -1.09 13.83 12.45
C LEU A 118 -0.57 13.82 13.89
N LEU A 119 0.71 13.49 14.10
CA LEU A 119 1.28 13.30 15.43
C LEU A 119 1.26 14.59 16.29
N PRO A 120 1.70 15.76 15.78
CA PRO A 120 1.50 17.03 16.48
C PRO A 120 0.02 17.33 16.74
N GLY A 121 -0.85 17.04 15.77
CA GLY A 121 -2.31 17.24 15.91
C GLY A 121 -2.91 16.44 17.06
N LEU A 122 -2.57 15.15 17.17
CA LEU A 122 -3.02 14.31 18.30
C LEU A 122 -2.51 14.83 19.64
N LEU A 123 -1.23 15.23 19.72
CA LEU A 123 -0.65 15.76 20.97
C LEU A 123 -1.38 17.01 21.47
N SER A 124 -1.82 17.87 20.55
CA SER A 124 -2.61 19.05 20.92
C SER A 124 -4.04 18.73 21.32
N ILE A 125 -4.70 17.78 20.65
CA ILE A 125 -6.09 17.43 20.91
C ILE A 125 -6.24 16.60 22.19
N ASP A 126 -5.43 15.55 22.35
CA ASP A 126 -5.61 14.57 23.43
C ASP A 126 -4.88 14.97 24.72
N PHE A 127 -3.73 15.65 24.61
CA PHE A 127 -2.89 16.01 25.77
C PHE A 127 -2.89 17.52 26.07
N GLY A 128 -3.57 18.34 25.27
CA GLY A 128 -3.59 19.79 25.43
C GLY A 128 -2.23 20.47 25.27
N LEU A 129 -1.25 19.75 24.70
CA LEU A 129 0.10 20.27 24.48
C LEU A 129 0.08 21.18 23.25
N HIS A 130 0.31 22.48 23.45
CA HIS A 130 0.52 23.41 22.33
C HIS A 130 1.86 23.10 21.67
N VAL A 131 1.80 22.30 20.60
CA VAL A 131 2.97 21.91 19.81
C VAL A 131 3.34 23.02 18.83
N ALA A 132 4.63 23.26 18.67
CA ALA A 132 5.10 24.31 17.78
C ALA A 132 4.87 23.94 16.30
N PRO A 133 4.55 24.91 15.40
CA PRO A 133 4.30 24.63 13.99
C PRO A 133 5.49 24.07 13.21
N TRP A 134 6.70 24.03 13.76
CA TRP A 134 7.86 23.39 13.13
C TRP A 134 7.95 21.89 13.44
N MET A 135 7.13 21.37 14.37
CA MET A 135 7.25 20.00 14.87
C MET A 135 6.75 18.92 13.90
N TRP A 136 6.30 19.30 12.70
CA TRP A 136 5.92 18.37 11.64
C TRP A 136 7.13 17.68 10.99
N TRP A 137 8.26 18.36 10.83
CA TRP A 137 9.44 17.77 10.16
C TRP A 137 10.15 16.73 11.03
N PRO A 138 10.33 16.89 12.36
CA PRO A 138 10.88 15.83 13.21
C PRO A 138 9.93 14.64 13.28
N ALA A 139 8.62 14.88 13.39
CA ALA A 139 7.61 13.81 13.38
C ALA A 139 7.64 13.02 12.07
N ALA A 140 7.77 13.71 10.93
CA ALA A 140 7.96 13.07 9.63
C ALA A 140 9.25 12.23 9.60
N MET A 141 10.39 12.76 10.06
CA MET A 141 11.66 12.00 10.10
C MET A 141 11.59 10.76 10.99
N ILE A 142 10.92 10.85 12.14
CA ILE A 142 10.68 9.68 13.00
C ILE A 142 9.84 8.65 12.25
N SER A 143 8.74 9.06 11.61
CA SER A 143 7.90 8.14 10.84
C SER A 143 8.66 7.47 9.69
N ALA A 144 9.54 8.21 9.00
CA ALA A 144 10.38 7.66 7.93
C ALA A 144 11.35 6.56 8.44
N ALA A 145 11.80 6.66 9.68
CA ALA A 145 12.65 5.64 10.31
C ALA A 145 11.89 4.38 10.74
N PHE A 146 10.57 4.48 10.98
CA PHE A 146 9.72 3.34 11.34
C PHE A 146 9.04 2.64 10.15
N VAL A 147 8.87 3.37 9.05
CA VAL A 147 8.26 2.86 7.81
C VAL A 147 9.25 2.04 6.97
N TRP A 148 10.54 2.06 7.33
CA TRP A 148 11.62 1.21 6.80
C TRP A 148 11.91 0.01 7.71
#